data_AF-T0IY95-F1
#
_entry.id   AF-T0IY95-F1
#
_cell.length_a   1.000
_cell.length_b   1.000
_cell.length_c   1.000
_cell.angle_alpha   90.00
_cell.angle_beta   90.00
_cell.angle_gamma   90.00
#
_symmetry.space_group_name_H-M   'P 1'
#
loop_
_entity.id
_entity.type
_entity.pdbx_description
1 polymer ?
#
loop_
_entity_poly.entity_id
_entity_poly.type
_entity_poly.pdbx_seq_one_letter_code
_entity_poly.pdbx_strand_id
1 'polypeptide(L)'
;MSVVEHGLQVNEGHRAWFKDVPVETVDIHGATTRLSRLVERAARGEAFSIAKGGKPMVKVVPVDTAERPAPRRLGFLAGTFTIPDDFDALTRAEIEAGFSDMK
;
A
#
# COMPACT_ATOMS: atom_id res chain seq x y z
N MET A 1 -5.00 -25.38 16.20
CA MET A 1 -3.67 -25.23 16.83
C MET A 1 -3.01 -24.00 16.25
N SER A 2 -2.62 -23.07 17.11
CA SER A 2 -1.90 -21.84 16.76
C SER A 2 -0.41 -22.09 16.95
N VAL A 3 0.42 -21.68 15.99
CA VAL A 3 1.74 -21.07 16.25
C VAL A 3 1.97 -20.02 15.18
N VAL A 4 2.26 -18.80 15.64
CA VAL A 4 2.64 -17.60 14.89
C VAL A 4 4.15 -17.51 14.90
N GLU A 5 4.79 -17.09 13.79
CA GLU A 5 6.12 -16.46 13.80
C GLU A 5 6.17 -15.37 12.71
N HIS A 6 6.79 -14.25 13.07
CA HIS A 6 6.72 -12.92 12.45
C HIS A 6 7.54 -12.75 11.16
N GLY A 7 7.06 -11.89 10.26
CA GLY A 7 7.88 -11.28 9.19
C GLY A 7 7.15 -10.12 8.53
N LEU A 8 7.52 -8.88 8.88
CA LEU A 8 6.95 -7.64 8.35
C LEU A 8 7.41 -7.46 6.89
N GLN A 9 6.59 -7.83 5.91
CA GLN A 9 6.79 -7.44 4.50
C GLN A 9 5.88 -6.25 4.17
N VAL A 10 6.54 -5.13 3.88
CA VAL A 10 5.96 -3.90 3.34
C VAL A 10 5.18 -4.19 2.04
N ASN A 11 3.97 -3.65 2.01
CA ASN A 11 2.85 -3.98 1.14
C ASN A 11 2.83 -3.24 -0.20
N GLU A 12 3.97 -3.15 -0.88
CA GLU A 12 4.06 -2.58 -2.25
C GLU A 12 3.70 -3.61 -3.34
N GLY A 13 3.71 -4.91 -3.00
CA GLY A 13 3.44 -6.01 -3.94
C GLY A 13 1.95 -6.30 -4.20
N HIS A 14 1.02 -5.85 -3.36
CA HIS A 14 -0.40 -6.26 -3.47
C HIS A 14 -1.12 -5.66 -4.69
N ARG A 15 -0.57 -4.62 -5.33
CA ARG A 15 -1.20 -3.91 -6.45
C ARG A 15 -0.93 -4.52 -7.83
N ALA A 16 0.16 -5.27 -7.98
CA ALA A 16 0.60 -5.79 -9.28
C ALA A 16 -0.19 -7.03 -9.70
N TRP A 17 -0.45 -7.96 -8.77
CA TRP A 17 -1.13 -9.23 -9.06
C TRP A 17 -2.58 -9.06 -9.54
N PHE A 18 -3.27 -7.97 -9.17
CA PHE A 18 -4.63 -7.73 -9.65
C PHE A 18 -4.70 -7.27 -11.11
N LYS A 19 -3.61 -6.80 -11.72
CA LYS A 19 -3.65 -6.34 -13.12
C LYS A 19 -3.82 -7.51 -14.09
N ASP A 20 -3.20 -8.65 -13.80
CA ASP A 20 -3.04 -9.75 -14.77
C ASP A 20 -3.99 -10.93 -14.53
N VAL A 21 -4.81 -10.92 -13.46
CA VAL A 21 -5.83 -11.96 -13.25
C VAL A 21 -6.97 -11.77 -14.27
N PRO A 22 -7.24 -12.78 -15.13
CA PRO A 22 -8.37 -12.75 -16.05
C PRO A 22 -9.69 -12.62 -15.27
N VAL A 23 -10.56 -11.72 -15.72
CA VAL A 23 -11.87 -11.49 -15.11
C VAL A 23 -12.95 -11.35 -16.18
N GLU A 24 -14.20 -11.59 -15.80
CA GLU A 24 -15.36 -11.32 -16.65
C GLU A 24 -15.30 -9.87 -17.14
N THR A 25 -15.50 -9.66 -18.45
CA THR A 25 -15.52 -8.33 -19.05
C THR A 25 -16.94 -7.98 -19.46
N VAL A 26 -17.43 -6.83 -19.01
CA VAL A 26 -18.77 -6.32 -19.25
C VAL A 26 -18.67 -5.03 -20.07
N ASP A 27 -19.45 -4.90 -21.15
CA ASP A 27 -19.52 -3.63 -21.89
C ASP A 27 -20.14 -2.52 -21.03
N ILE A 28 -19.72 -1.28 -21.27
CA ILE A 28 -20.12 -0.11 -20.49
C ILE A 28 -21.64 0.09 -20.44
N HIS A 29 -22.36 -0.21 -21.53
CA HIS A 29 -23.81 -0.16 -21.55
C HIS A 29 -24.41 -1.22 -20.63
N GLY A 30 -23.89 -2.46 -20.72
CA GLY A 30 -24.28 -3.56 -19.85
C GLY A 30 -23.96 -3.30 -18.38
N ALA A 31 -22.85 -2.60 -18.09
CA ALA A 31 -22.47 -2.22 -16.74
C ALA A 31 -23.43 -1.17 -16.17
N THR A 32 -23.75 -0.14 -16.95
CA THR A 32 -24.61 0.97 -16.50
C THR A 32 -26.02 0.49 -16.12
N THR A 33 -26.59 -0.45 -16.87
CA THR A 33 -27.93 -1.00 -16.60
C THR A 33 -28.02 -1.80 -15.29
N ARG A 34 -26.94 -2.46 -14.86
CA ARG A 34 -26.94 -3.39 -13.70
C ARG A 34 -25.77 -3.15 -12.75
N LEU A 35 -25.35 -1.89 -12.63
CA LEU A 35 -24.14 -1.53 -11.89
C LEU A 35 -24.20 -1.97 -10.43
N SER A 36 -25.34 -1.74 -9.77
CA SER A 36 -25.55 -2.13 -8.37
C SER A 36 -25.28 -3.63 -8.15
N ARG A 37 -25.86 -4.51 -8.98
CA ARG A 37 -25.63 -5.97 -8.89
C ARG A 37 -24.17 -6.35 -9.15
N LEU A 38 -23.51 -5.68 -10.08
CA LEU A 38 -22.09 -5.93 -10.39
C LEU A 38 -21.18 -5.49 -9.23
N VAL A 39 -21.46 -4.35 -8.62
CA VAL A 39 -20.71 -3.84 -7.46
C VAL A 39 -20.89 -4.76 -6.25
N GLU A 40 -22.10 -5.26 -5.98
CA GLU A 40 -22.32 -6.23 -4.90
C GLU A 40 -21.54 -7.52 -5.10
N ARG A 41 -21.44 -8.02 -6.34
CA ARG A 41 -20.60 -9.18 -6.68
C ARG A 41 -19.12 -8.88 -6.42
N ALA A 42 -18.64 -7.73 -6.91
CA ALA A 42 -17.26 -7.31 -6.68
C ALA A 42 -16.93 -7.16 -5.19
N ALA A 43 -17.84 -6.60 -4.39
CA ALA A 43 -17.67 -6.47 -2.94
C ALA A 43 -17.53 -7.82 -2.22
N ARG A 44 -18.06 -8.91 -2.80
CA ARG A 44 -17.91 -10.29 -2.29
C ARG A 44 -16.65 -11.01 -2.81
N GLY A 45 -15.80 -10.36 -3.60
CA GLY A 45 -14.60 -10.97 -4.16
C GLY A 45 -14.65 -11.23 -5.67
N GLU A 46 -15.82 -11.11 -6.31
CA GLU A 46 -15.97 -11.38 -7.75
C GLU A 46 -15.59 -10.15 -8.59
N ALA A 47 -14.30 -9.93 -8.78
CA ALA A 47 -13.79 -8.83 -9.60
C ALA A 47 -14.24 -8.95 -11.08
N PHE A 48 -14.45 -7.81 -11.74
CA PHE A 48 -14.82 -7.74 -13.16
C PHE A 48 -14.18 -6.54 -13.86
N SER A 49 -14.16 -6.56 -15.19
CA SER A 49 -13.66 -5.46 -16.04
C SER A 49 -14.80 -4.79 -16.77
N ILE A 50 -14.72 -3.47 -16.96
CA ILE A 50 -15.63 -2.71 -17.82
C ILE A 50 -14.88 -2.35 -19.10
N ALA A 51 -15.47 -2.69 -20.24
CA ALA A 51 -14.95 -2.38 -21.57
C ALA A 51 -15.84 -1.37 -22.30
N LYS A 52 -15.27 -0.68 -23.29
CA LYS A 52 -16.01 0.11 -24.27
C LYS A 52 -15.61 -0.35 -25.66
N GLY A 53 -16.57 -0.84 -26.44
CA GLY A 53 -16.29 -1.36 -27.79
C GLY A 53 -15.30 -2.53 -27.77
N GLY A 54 -15.39 -3.40 -26.77
CA GLY A 54 -14.50 -4.56 -26.60
C GLY A 54 -13.11 -4.25 -26.02
N LYS A 55 -12.75 -2.97 -25.81
CA LYS A 55 -11.49 -2.58 -25.17
C LYS A 55 -11.69 -2.41 -23.66
N PRO A 56 -11.04 -3.22 -22.80
CA PRO A 56 -11.06 -3.03 -21.34
C PRO A 56 -10.57 -1.63 -20.96
N MET A 57 -11.27 -0.96 -20.05
CA MET A 57 -10.96 0.39 -19.58
C MET A 57 -10.63 0.43 -18.10
N VAL A 58 -11.41 -0.28 -17.28
CA VAL A 58 -11.26 -0.29 -15.82
C VAL A 58 -11.52 -1.68 -15.27
N LYS A 59 -10.88 -2.01 -14.14
CA LYS A 59 -11.15 -3.23 -13.37
C LYS A 59 -11.77 -2.82 -12.04
N VAL A 60 -12.91 -3.41 -11.72
CA VAL A 60 -13.61 -3.22 -10.45
C VAL A 60 -13.24 -4.39 -9.55
N VAL A 61 -12.65 -4.07 -8.40
CA VAL A 61 -12.22 -5.00 -7.37
C VAL A 61 -12.84 -4.57 -6.03
N PRO A 62 -13.02 -5.50 -5.07
CA PRO A 62 -13.38 -5.09 -3.73
C PRO A 62 -12.35 -4.10 -3.18
N VAL A 63 -12.85 -3.12 -2.43
CA VAL A 63 -11.98 -2.23 -1.65
C VAL A 63 -11.38 -3.07 -0.53
N ASP A 64 -10.05 -3.02 -0.40
CA ASP A 64 -9.35 -3.66 0.70
C ASP A 64 -9.70 -2.93 2.00
N THR A 65 -10.58 -3.52 2.82
CA THR A 65 -10.95 -2.98 4.13
C THR A 65 -9.99 -3.40 5.23
N ALA A 66 -8.91 -4.13 4.92
CA ALA A 66 -7.86 -4.46 5.88
C ALA A 66 -7.01 -3.25 6.31
N GLU A 67 -7.32 -2.05 5.84
CA GLU A 67 -6.74 -0.80 6.32
C GLU A 67 -7.36 -0.33 7.64
N ARG A 68 -7.23 -1.14 8.69
CA ARG A 68 -6.60 -0.54 9.86
C ARG A 68 -5.11 -0.77 9.60
N PRO A 69 -4.33 0.23 9.18
CA PRO A 69 -2.89 0.04 9.10
C PRO A 69 -2.48 -0.60 10.42
N ALA A 70 -1.87 -1.79 10.35
CA ALA A 70 -1.43 -2.50 11.53
C ALA A 70 -0.74 -1.46 12.42
N PRO A 71 -1.12 -1.34 13.72
CA PRO A 71 -0.63 -0.28 14.57
C PRO A 71 0.88 -0.21 14.38
N ARG A 72 1.38 0.92 13.88
CA ARG A 72 2.81 1.07 13.56
C ARG A 72 3.55 0.66 14.81
N ARG A 73 4.34 -0.40 14.72
CA ARG A 73 5.14 -0.88 15.86
C ARG A 73 6.27 0.13 16.07
N LEU A 74 5.97 1.20 16.82
CA LEU A 74 6.96 2.15 17.28
C LEU A 74 7.82 1.49 18.38
N GLY A 75 9.09 1.89 18.49
CA GLY A 75 9.98 1.36 19.53
C GLY A 75 10.61 -0.01 19.25
N PHE A 76 10.57 -0.52 18.02
CA PHE A 76 11.26 -1.78 17.67
C PHE A 76 12.80 -1.69 17.76
N LEU A 77 13.36 -0.48 17.79
CA LEU A 77 14.78 -0.21 18.06
C LEU A 77 14.99 0.41 19.46
N ALA A 78 13.98 0.40 20.32
CA ALA A 78 14.13 0.91 21.68
C ALA A 78 15.22 0.11 22.40
N GLY A 79 16.25 0.81 22.89
CA GLY A 79 17.39 0.19 23.56
C GLY A 79 18.48 -0.39 22.64
N THR A 80 18.32 -0.32 21.30
CA THR A 80 19.37 -0.73 20.36
C THR A 80 20.48 0.32 20.25
N PHE A 81 20.18 1.57 20.58
CA PHE A 81 21.14 2.67 20.58
C PHE A 81 21.03 3.46 21.88
N THR A 82 22.17 3.87 22.40
CA THR A 82 22.28 4.82 23.51
C THR A 82 22.64 6.15 22.92
N ILE A 83 21.82 7.17 23.18
CA ILE A 83 22.13 8.55 22.81
C ILE A 83 23.12 9.07 23.87
N PRO A 84 24.36 9.46 23.50
CA PRO A 84 25.30 10.07 24.42
C PRO A 84 24.76 11.41 24.95
N ASP A 85 25.15 11.78 26.18
CA ASP A 85 24.73 13.05 26.80
C ASP A 85 25.20 14.28 25.99
N ASP A 86 26.24 14.13 25.18
CA ASP A 86 26.85 15.15 24.33
C ASP A 86 26.47 15.01 22.84
N PHE A 87 25.31 14.41 22.54
CA PHE A 87 24.83 14.22 21.17
C PHE A 87 24.90 15.50 20.31
N ASP A 88 24.60 16.66 20.90
CA ASP A 88 24.63 17.97 20.23
C ASP A 88 26.04 18.44 19.83
N ALA A 89 27.10 17.75 20.26
CA ALA A 89 28.48 18.07 19.94
C ALA A 89 29.06 17.16 18.85
N LEU A 90 28.45 16.00 18.57
CA LEU A 90 29.03 14.96 17.72
C LEU A 90 29.33 15.41 16.28
N THR A 91 28.51 16.31 15.73
CA THR A 91 28.63 16.79 14.34
C THR A 91 28.92 18.28 14.22
N ARG A 92 29.28 18.94 15.35
CA ARG A 92 29.47 20.39 15.41
C ARG A 92 30.48 20.90 14.39
N ALA A 93 31.65 20.26 14.30
CA ALA A 93 32.73 20.68 13.40
C ALA A 93 32.34 20.53 11.92
N GLU A 94 31.59 19.50 11.57
CA GLU A 94 31.14 19.23 10.19
C GLU A 94 30.06 20.22 9.75
N ILE A 95 29.14 20.55 10.67
CA ILE A 95 28.13 21.59 10.46
C ILE A 95 28.81 22.96 10.28
N GLU A 96 29.76 23.31 11.15
CA GLU A 96 30.51 24.57 11.08
C GLU A 96 31.29 24.70 9.75
N ALA A 97 31.93 23.62 9.30
CA ALA A 97 32.61 23.58 8.00
C ALA A 97 31.64 23.81 6.83
N GLY A 98 30.46 23.16 6.84
CA GLY A 98 29.44 23.31 5.79
C GLY A 98 28.89 24.73 5.64
N PHE A 99 28.85 25.52 6.72
CA PHE A 99 28.47 26.92 6.68
C PHE A 99 29.63 27.87 6.36
N SER A 100 30.88 27.48 6.64
CA SER A 100 32.07 28.28 6.31
C SER A 100 32.39 28.29 4.81
N ASP A 101 32.06 27.21 4.08
CA ASP A 101 32.26 27.11 2.63
C ASP A 101 31.19 27.86 1.81
N MET A 102 30.19 28.45 2.47
CA MET A 102 29.13 29.24 1.83
C MET A 102 29.41 30.75 1.85
N LYS A 103 30.68 31.15 1.69
CA LYS A 103 31.12 32.55 1.61
C LYS A 103 31.79 32.87 0.28
#